data_AF-A0A929F8G8-F1
#
_entry.id   AF-A0A929F8G8-F1
#
_cell.length_a   1.000
_cell.length_b   1.000
_cell.length_c   1.000
_cell.angle_alpha   90.00
_cell.angle_beta   90.00
_cell.angle_gamma   90.00
#
_symmetry.space_group_name_H-M   'P 1'
#
loop_
_entity.id
_entity.type
_entity.pdbx_description
1 polymer ?
#
loop_
_entity_poly.entity_id
_entity_poly.type
_entity_poly.pdbx_seq_one_letter_code
_entity_poly.pdbx_strand_id
1 'polypeptide(L)'
;QWWYGQVANDQALEPWLDESFCTFSELLYYEKFYPDSVSWWWATRVNHYQPYGVINRSIYDFREFTDQYLEYRNATYLQGAKFLDKLRSSMGEERFMAFLRAYAREYSNQISTGEDFFSTLDNYLDPDSLSWLPEYFKE
;
A
#
# COMPACT_ATOMS: atom_id res chain seq x y z
N GLN A 1 9.28 3.83 -13.96
CA GLN A 1 8.73 3.33 -12.69
C GLN A 1 7.31 3.88 -12.56
N TRP A 2 6.36 3.13 -11.98
CA TRP A 2 4.95 3.52 -11.91
C TRP A 2 4.66 4.41 -10.69
N TRP A 3 4.82 3.87 -9.48
CA TRP A 3 4.52 4.59 -8.24
C TRP A 3 5.57 5.67 -7.97
N TYR A 4 5.10 6.85 -7.57
CA TYR A 4 5.81 8.14 -7.53
C TYR A 4 6.32 8.68 -8.88
N GLY A 5 6.82 7.81 -9.77
CA GLY A 5 7.38 8.22 -11.05
C GLY A 5 6.35 8.60 -12.12
N GLN A 6 5.33 7.75 -12.31
CA GLN A 6 4.23 7.98 -13.25
C GLN A 6 2.97 8.44 -12.53
N VAL A 7 2.64 7.87 -11.37
CA VAL A 7 1.57 8.33 -10.48
C VAL A 7 2.23 8.91 -9.25
N ALA A 8 2.19 10.23 -9.10
CA ALA A 8 2.74 10.92 -7.94
C ALA A 8 1.69 11.05 -6.83
N ASN A 9 2.13 11.46 -5.64
CA ASN A 9 1.31 11.77 -4.46
C ASN A 9 2.01 12.87 -3.66
N ASP A 10 1.28 13.49 -2.73
CA ASP A 10 1.90 14.34 -1.72
C ASP A 10 2.62 13.44 -0.69
N GLN A 11 3.94 13.30 -0.83
CA GLN A 11 4.73 12.44 0.07
C GLN A 11 4.81 12.96 1.51
N ALA A 12 4.45 14.22 1.77
CA ALA A 12 4.41 14.71 3.14
C ALA A 12 3.09 14.33 3.82
N LEU A 13 1.97 14.42 3.09
CA LEU A 13 0.63 14.22 3.64
C LEU A 13 0.09 12.80 3.47
N GLU A 14 0.37 12.16 2.33
CA GLU A 14 -0.13 10.82 1.98
C GLU A 14 0.99 9.89 1.48
N PRO A 15 2.08 9.70 2.26
CA PRO A 15 3.24 8.88 1.86
C PRO A 15 2.92 7.39 1.65
N TRP A 16 1.74 6.92 2.01
CA TRP A 16 1.39 5.51 1.84
C TRP A 16 1.09 5.16 0.38
N LEU A 17 0.69 6.12 -0.45
CA LEU A 17 0.28 5.91 -1.85
C LEU A 17 1.44 5.48 -2.75
N ASP A 18 2.66 5.94 -2.49
CA ASP A 18 3.85 5.46 -3.16
C ASP A 18 4.54 4.36 -2.36
N GLU A 19 4.78 4.55 -1.07
CA GLU A 19 5.64 3.62 -0.32
C GLU A 19 5.03 2.24 -0.10
N SER A 20 3.70 2.15 0.11
CA SER A 20 3.00 0.87 0.21
C SER A 20 3.08 0.13 -1.12
N PHE A 21 2.83 0.83 -2.22
CA PHE A 21 2.80 0.25 -3.57
C PHE A 21 4.19 -0.14 -4.06
N CYS A 22 5.22 0.64 -3.75
CA CYS A 22 6.62 0.31 -4.00
C CYS A 22 7.00 -0.97 -3.24
N THR A 23 6.69 -1.03 -1.95
CA THR A 23 6.98 -2.22 -1.12
C THR A 23 6.20 -3.44 -1.61
N PHE A 24 4.94 -3.29 -1.99
CA PHE A 24 4.13 -4.37 -2.54
C PHE A 24 4.61 -4.81 -3.93
N SER A 25 5.16 -3.89 -4.74
CA SER A 25 5.77 -4.22 -6.03
C SER A 25 7.03 -5.10 -5.88
N GLU A 26 7.74 -5.01 -4.75
CA GLU A 26 8.79 -5.97 -4.40
C GLU A 26 8.22 -7.39 -4.29
N LEU A 27 7.07 -7.58 -3.62
CA LEU A 27 6.39 -8.89 -3.54
C LEU A 27 6.06 -9.43 -4.92
N LEU A 28 5.42 -8.62 -5.77
CA LEU A 28 5.05 -9.01 -7.14
C LEU A 28 6.27 -9.42 -7.98
N TYR A 29 7.42 -8.77 -7.76
CA TYR A 29 8.67 -9.14 -8.39
C TYR A 29 9.13 -10.54 -7.96
N TYR A 30 9.12 -10.83 -6.66
CA TYR A 30 9.46 -12.17 -6.15
C TYR A 30 8.49 -13.24 -6.63
N GLU A 31 7.18 -12.98 -6.57
CA GLU A 31 6.16 -13.91 -7.07
C GLU A 31 6.39 -14.27 -8.55
N LYS A 32 6.83 -13.31 -9.35
CA LYS A 32 7.05 -13.51 -10.79
C LYS A 32 8.38 -14.18 -11.12
N PHE A 33 9.47 -13.80 -10.46
CA PHE A 33 10.82 -14.19 -10.89
C PHE A 33 11.53 -15.16 -9.93
N TYR A 34 11.12 -15.19 -8.66
CA TYR A 34 11.75 -16.00 -7.61
C TYR A 34 10.70 -16.55 -6.63
N PRO A 35 9.73 -17.36 -7.11
CA PRO A 35 8.59 -17.79 -6.30
C PRO A 35 9.01 -18.54 -5.03
N ASP A 36 10.09 -19.33 -5.08
CA ASP A 36 10.63 -20.07 -3.94
C ASP A 36 11.14 -19.15 -2.80
N SER A 37 11.44 -17.89 -3.12
CA SER A 37 11.93 -16.89 -2.17
C SER A 37 10.81 -16.04 -1.56
N VAL A 38 9.56 -16.15 -2.04
CA VAL A 38 8.44 -15.29 -1.58
C VAL A 38 8.21 -15.43 -0.08
N SER A 39 8.14 -16.66 0.44
CA SER A 39 7.90 -16.89 1.87
C SER A 39 9.03 -16.33 2.74
N TRP A 40 10.28 -16.48 2.30
CA TRP A 40 11.43 -15.89 2.99
C TRP A 40 11.39 -14.36 2.94
N TRP A 41 11.12 -13.77 1.78
CA TRP A 41 11.05 -12.33 1.62
C TRP A 41 9.94 -11.75 2.50
N TRP A 42 8.74 -12.32 2.48
CA TRP A 42 7.64 -11.87 3.33
C TRP A 42 7.99 -11.98 4.82
N ALA A 43 8.60 -13.10 5.22
CA ALA A 43 9.03 -13.32 6.60
C ALA A 43 10.06 -12.29 7.07
N THR A 44 11.08 -12.00 6.26
CA THR A 44 12.21 -11.13 6.66
C THR A 44 11.96 -9.65 6.40
N ARG A 45 11.36 -9.28 5.26
CA ARG A 45 11.12 -7.88 4.88
C ARG A 45 9.93 -7.28 5.64
N VAL A 46 8.87 -8.06 5.82
CA VAL A 46 7.58 -7.58 6.34
C VAL A 46 7.33 -8.08 7.76
N ASN A 47 7.21 -9.40 7.97
CA ASN A 47 6.74 -9.94 9.26
C ASN A 47 7.77 -9.84 10.40
N HIS A 48 9.07 -9.89 10.11
CA HIS A 48 10.13 -9.82 11.12
C HIS A 48 10.02 -8.57 12.01
N TYR A 49 9.63 -7.44 11.41
CA TYR A 49 9.49 -6.16 12.12
C TYR A 49 8.15 -6.00 12.84
N GLN A 50 7.26 -6.99 12.75
CA GLN A 50 5.92 -6.96 13.38
C GLN A 50 5.20 -5.61 13.16
N PRO A 51 5.06 -5.15 11.90
CA PRO A 51 4.58 -3.82 11.63
C PRO A 51 3.14 -3.64 12.11
N TYR A 52 2.84 -2.45 12.59
CA TYR A 52 1.57 -2.00 13.13
C TYR A 52 1.36 -0.52 12.79
N GLY A 53 0.19 0.01 13.14
CA GLY A 53 -0.16 1.41 12.93
C GLY A 53 -1.10 1.62 11.75
N VAL A 54 -1.62 2.83 11.63
CA VAL A 54 -2.46 3.25 10.50
C VAL A 54 -1.59 3.83 9.40
N ILE A 55 -1.93 3.55 8.14
CA ILE A 55 -1.08 3.85 6.99
C ILE A 55 -1.28 5.28 6.48
N ASN A 56 -2.47 5.86 6.67
CA ASN A 56 -2.85 7.20 6.19
C ASN A 56 -2.36 8.37 7.07
N ARG A 57 -1.23 8.21 7.75
CA ARG A 57 -0.58 9.28 8.52
C ARG A 57 0.29 10.15 7.62
N SER A 58 0.36 11.44 7.92
CA SER A 58 1.38 12.33 7.38
C SER A 58 2.74 12.04 8.00
N ILE A 59 3.83 12.45 7.35
CA ILE A 59 5.18 12.32 7.92
C ILE A 59 5.34 13.12 9.22
N TYR A 60 4.50 14.15 9.43
CA TYR A 60 4.56 15.01 10.60
C TYR A 60 3.99 14.33 11.85
N ASP A 61 3.02 13.44 11.67
CA ASP A 61 2.38 12.71 12.78
C ASP A 61 3.37 11.80 13.50
N PHE A 62 4.41 11.32 12.81
CA PHE A 62 5.41 10.44 13.42
C PHE A 62 6.37 11.17 14.37
N ARG A 63 6.34 12.50 14.43
CA ARG A 63 7.16 13.29 15.38
C ARG A 63 6.82 13.01 16.84
N GLU A 64 5.65 12.43 17.11
CA GLU A 64 5.23 12.03 18.45
C GLU A 64 6.03 10.85 19.01
N PHE A 65 6.66 10.05 18.13
CA PHE A 65 7.41 8.86 18.53
C PHE A 65 8.88 9.16 18.79
N THR A 66 9.49 8.38 19.68
CA THR A 66 10.94 8.46 19.96
C THR A 66 11.76 8.01 18.74
N ASP A 67 11.36 6.92 18.08
CA ASP A 67 11.95 6.45 16.82
C ASP A 67 10.99 6.73 15.66
N GLN A 68 10.99 7.97 15.20
CA GLN A 68 10.09 8.46 14.15
C GLN A 68 10.22 7.64 12.86
N TYR A 69 11.46 7.29 12.48
CA TYR A 69 11.73 6.55 11.26
C TYR A 69 11.24 5.11 11.34
N LEU A 70 11.49 4.43 12.46
CA LEU A 70 11.03 3.05 12.64
C LEU A 70 9.50 2.96 12.55
N GLU A 71 8.80 3.87 13.23
CA GLU A 71 7.34 3.91 13.24
C GLU A 71 6.76 4.28 11.86
N TYR A 72 7.34 5.28 11.21
CA TYR A 72 6.98 5.65 9.84
C TYR A 72 7.18 4.48 8.87
N ARG A 73 8.35 3.84 8.89
CA ARG A 73 8.66 2.72 8.01
C ARG A 73 7.71 1.55 8.26
N ASN A 74 7.45 1.20 9.52
CA ASN A 74 6.60 0.08 9.87
C ASN A 74 5.14 0.31 9.45
N ALA A 75 4.60 1.51 9.71
CA ALA A 75 3.22 1.84 9.35
C ALA A 75 3.06 2.06 7.83
N THR A 76 3.85 2.94 7.23
CA THR A 76 3.63 3.37 5.85
C THR A 76 4.07 2.33 4.81
N TYR A 77 5.18 1.61 5.05
CA TYR A 77 5.72 0.67 4.06
C TYR A 77 5.22 -0.75 4.32
N LEU A 78 5.48 -1.26 5.53
CA LEU A 78 5.31 -2.69 5.81
C LEU A 78 3.86 -3.05 6.12
N GLN A 79 3.18 -2.22 6.93
CA GLN A 79 1.74 -2.36 7.14
C GLN A 79 0.97 -1.97 5.86
N GLY A 80 1.48 -1.02 5.08
CA GLY A 80 1.00 -0.71 3.73
C GLY A 80 1.06 -1.90 2.75
N ALA A 81 2.15 -2.68 2.77
CA ALA A 81 2.23 -3.90 1.96
C ALA A 81 1.22 -4.97 2.42
N LYS A 82 1.00 -5.12 3.74
CA LYS A 82 -0.05 -5.99 4.28
C LYS A 82 -1.45 -5.52 3.88
N PHE A 83 -1.70 -4.22 3.87
CA PHE A 83 -2.94 -3.63 3.39
C PHE A 83 -3.22 -4.05 1.94
N LEU A 84 -2.24 -3.89 1.04
CA LEU A 84 -2.40 -4.24 -0.38
C LEU A 84 -2.56 -5.76 -0.59
N ASP A 85 -1.86 -6.59 0.18
CA ASP A 85 -2.04 -8.05 0.13
C ASP A 85 -3.43 -8.49 0.64
N LYS A 86 -3.91 -7.84 1.71
CA LYS A 86 -5.26 -8.05 2.24
C LYS A 86 -6.32 -7.60 1.23
N LEU A 87 -6.14 -6.43 0.62
CA LEU A 87 -7.00 -5.92 -0.44
C LEU A 87 -7.07 -6.90 -1.60
N ARG A 88 -5.92 -7.33 -2.13
CA ARG A 88 -5.81 -8.35 -3.18
C ARG A 88 -6.54 -9.64 -2.81
N SER A 89 -6.36 -10.12 -1.59
CA SER A 89 -7.03 -11.33 -1.09
C SER A 89 -8.55 -11.18 -1.03
N SER A 90 -9.04 -9.99 -0.68
CA SER A 90 -10.47 -9.70 -0.56
C SER A 90 -11.19 -9.54 -1.89
N MET A 91 -10.57 -8.95 -2.92
CA MET A 91 -11.19 -8.76 -4.23
C MET A 91 -10.82 -9.82 -5.28
N GLY A 92 -9.78 -10.61 -5.01
CA GLY A 92 -9.20 -11.56 -5.94
C GLY A 92 -8.20 -10.94 -6.92
N GLU A 93 -7.27 -11.77 -7.38
CA GLU A 93 -6.13 -11.38 -8.23
C GLU A 93 -6.53 -10.59 -9.48
N GLU A 94 -7.53 -11.07 -10.22
CA GLU A 94 -7.92 -10.45 -11.50
C GLU A 94 -8.45 -9.02 -11.31
N ARG A 95 -9.35 -8.83 -10.33
CA ARG A 95 -9.92 -7.52 -10.01
C ARG A 95 -8.85 -6.58 -9.45
N PHE A 96 -7.97 -7.08 -8.58
CA PHE A 96 -6.87 -6.30 -8.02
C PHE A 96 -5.92 -5.80 -9.10
N MET A 97 -5.51 -6.68 -10.02
CA MET A 97 -4.64 -6.29 -11.12
C MET A 97 -5.35 -5.36 -12.11
N ALA A 98 -6.67 -5.48 -12.29
CA ALA A 98 -7.46 -4.54 -13.09
C ALA A 98 -7.53 -3.16 -12.44
N PHE A 99 -7.78 -3.10 -11.14
CA PHE A 99 -7.74 -1.89 -10.32
C PHE A 99 -6.38 -1.18 -10.44
N LEU A 100 -5.27 -1.89 -10.22
CA LEU A 100 -3.92 -1.31 -10.32
C LEU A 100 -3.65 -0.70 -11.70
N ARG A 101 -4.06 -1.39 -12.77
CA ARG A 101 -3.91 -0.88 -14.14
C ARG A 101 -4.76 0.36 -14.41
N ALA A 102 -5.99 0.38 -13.90
CA ALA A 102 -6.88 1.52 -14.04
C ALA A 102 -6.33 2.74 -13.30
N TYR A 103 -5.97 2.56 -12.03
CA TYR A 103 -5.36 3.61 -11.20
C TYR A 103 -4.07 4.16 -11.84
N ALA A 104 -3.16 3.30 -12.29
CA ALA A 104 -1.93 3.72 -12.97
C ALA A 104 -2.17 4.47 -14.30
N ARG A 105 -3.23 4.10 -15.03
CA ARG A 105 -3.59 4.75 -16.30
C ARG A 105 -4.25 6.11 -16.07
N GLU A 106 -5.18 6.18 -15.13
CA GLU A 106 -5.98 7.36 -14.85
C GLU A 106 -5.12 8.49 -14.29
N TYR A 107 -4.27 8.19 -13.30
CA TYR A 107 -3.43 9.18 -12.63
C TYR A 107 -2.02 9.32 -13.22
N SER A 108 -1.82 8.85 -14.46
CA SER A 108 -0.55 8.99 -15.15
C SER A 108 -0.18 10.47 -15.35
N ASN A 109 1.01 10.86 -14.89
CA ASN A 109 1.55 12.21 -14.84
C ASN A 109 0.73 13.18 -13.97
N GLN A 110 0.04 12.66 -12.96
CA GLN A 110 -0.76 13.43 -12.00
C GLN A 110 -0.28 13.19 -10.56
N ILE A 111 -0.73 14.06 -9.65
CA ILE A 111 -0.61 13.87 -8.20
C ILE A 111 -1.95 13.32 -7.73
N SER A 112 -1.98 12.03 -7.39
CA SER A 112 -3.16 11.36 -6.83
C SER A 112 -3.26 11.57 -5.33
N THR A 113 -4.49 11.54 -4.83
CA THR A 113 -4.83 11.54 -3.41
C THR A 113 -5.33 10.18 -2.92
N GLY A 114 -5.57 10.03 -1.62
CA GLY A 114 -6.27 8.88 -1.07
C GLY A 114 -7.73 8.79 -1.54
N GLU A 115 -8.40 9.94 -1.74
CA GLU A 115 -9.76 9.99 -2.28
C GLU A 115 -9.82 9.43 -3.70
N ASP A 116 -8.84 9.76 -4.54
CA ASP A 116 -8.66 9.22 -5.89
C ASP A 116 -8.46 7.70 -5.89
N PHE A 117 -7.62 7.20 -4.97
CA PHE A 117 -7.41 5.76 -4.78
C PHE A 117 -8.73 5.06 -4.48
N PHE A 118 -9.48 5.53 -3.48
CA PHE A 118 -10.73 4.89 -3.07
C PHE A 118 -11.83 5.04 -4.13
N SER A 119 -11.93 6.21 -4.78
CA SER A 119 -12.87 6.44 -5.90
C SER A 119 -12.62 5.49 -7.07
N THR A 120 -11.34 5.21 -7.38
CA THR A 120 -11.00 4.22 -8.40
C THR A 120 -11.34 2.81 -7.92
N LEU A 121 -11.00 2.50 -6.68
CA LEU A 121 -11.17 1.20 -6.06
C LEU A 121 -12.64 0.76 -5.97
N ASP A 122 -13.56 1.70 -5.73
CA ASP A 122 -15.01 1.46 -5.67
C ASP A 122 -15.58 0.85 -6.95
N ASN A 123 -14.92 1.05 -8.10
CA ASN A 123 -15.32 0.41 -9.36
C ASN A 123 -14.96 -1.08 -9.44
N TYR A 124 -14.16 -1.59 -8.49
CA TYR A 124 -13.64 -2.96 -8.47
C TYR A 124 -14.01 -3.74 -7.21
N LEU A 125 -14.52 -3.05 -6.18
CA LEU A 125 -14.93 -3.64 -4.91
C LEU A 125 -16.40 -4.01 -4.88
N ASP A 126 -16.69 -5.05 -4.09
CA ASP A 126 -18.06 -5.30 -3.63
C ASP A 126 -18.29 -4.47 -2.34
N PRO A 127 -19.46 -3.84 -2.14
CA PRO A 127 -19.70 -2.89 -1.03
C PRO A 127 -19.40 -3.44 0.38
N ASP A 128 -19.53 -4.75 0.59
CA ASP A 128 -19.34 -5.40 1.90
C ASP A 128 -17.93 -5.97 2.10
N SER A 129 -17.00 -5.76 1.15
CA SER A 129 -15.69 -6.46 1.13
C SER A 129 -14.59 -5.81 1.98
N LEU A 130 -14.85 -4.65 2.58
CA LEU A 130 -13.87 -3.83 3.31
C LEU A 130 -14.12 -3.72 4.83
N SER A 131 -14.80 -4.68 5.46
CA SER A 131 -15.04 -4.65 6.92
C SER A 131 -13.77 -4.58 7.78
N TRP A 132 -12.61 -4.93 7.19
CA TRP A 132 -11.28 -4.91 7.81
C TRP A 132 -10.52 -3.60 7.56
N LEU A 133 -11.04 -2.67 6.75
CA LEU A 133 -10.35 -1.40 6.43
C LEU A 133 -9.94 -0.59 7.68
N PRO A 134 -10.75 -0.53 8.76
CA PRO A 134 -10.35 0.17 9.99
C PRO A 134 -9.10 -0.40 10.69
N GLU A 135 -8.63 -1.60 10.32
CA GLU A 135 -7.35 -2.14 10.80
C GLU A 135 -6.13 -1.37 10.25
N TYR A 136 -6.30 -0.66 9.12
CA TYR A 136 -5.23 0.01 8.37
C TYR A 136 -5.39 1.52 8.29
N PHE A 137 -6.62 2.03 8.37
CA PHE A 137 -6.91 3.46 8.24
C PHE A 137 -7.47 4.02 9.54
N LYS A 138 -7.06 5.26 9.86
CA LYS A 138 -7.72 6.07 10.88
C LYS A 138 -8.92 6.78 10.24
N GLU A 139 -10.06 6.76 10.93
CA GLU A 139 -11.26 7.58 10.62
C GLU A 139 -10.97 9.08 10.62
#